data_AF-A0A183F9Q4-F1
#
_entry.id   AF-A0A183F9Q4-F1
#
_cell.length_a   1.000
_cell.length_b   1.000
_cell.length_c   1.000
_cell.angle_alpha   90.00
_cell.angle_beta   90.00
_cell.angle_gamma   90.00
#
_symmetry.space_group_name_H-M   'P 1'
#
loop_
_entity.id
_entity.type
_entity.pdbx_description
1 polymer ?
#
loop_
_entity_poly.entity_id
_entity_poly.type
_entity_poly.pdbx_seq_one_letter_code
_entity_poly.pdbx_strand_id
1 'polypeptide(L)'
;MAERFVIVYFLGAKNADILPLSSIHGDCAVGETRRVTWHDKAYSAKIVFVGPKKVCERKVKDVSVNCELPPPVFDIEDRREVETPRISADRAHNEKRSMEIMERLRLLELSVPTKASIREVRDAQERTDKEVAKIVPLLGLVLRRLPEGAAKKGV
;
A
#
# COMPACT_ATOMS: atom_id res chain seq x y z
N MET A 1 25.17 20.14 -6.82
CA MET A 1 24.05 19.74 -5.95
C MET A 1 22.95 20.77 -6.12
N ALA A 2 21.68 20.37 -6.28
CA ALA A 2 20.60 21.34 -6.42
C ALA A 2 20.35 22.05 -5.08
N GLU A 3 20.35 23.39 -5.09
CA GLU A 3 20.08 24.21 -3.91
C GLU A 3 18.64 23.95 -3.42
N ARG A 4 18.50 23.53 -2.16
CA ARG A 4 17.20 23.21 -1.54
C ARG A 4 16.79 24.33 -0.60
N PHE A 5 15.51 24.61 -0.61
CA PHE A 5 14.84 25.61 0.20
C PHE A 5 13.82 24.93 1.10
N VAL A 6 13.45 25.64 2.16
CA VAL A 6 12.52 25.17 3.17
C VAL A 6 11.44 26.22 3.37
N ILE A 7 10.21 25.75 3.57
CA ILE A 7 9.13 26.60 4.04
C ILE A 7 9.07 26.42 5.55
N VAL A 8 9.21 27.51 6.28
CA VAL A 8 9.14 27.53 7.74
C VAL A 8 7.95 28.37 8.17
N TYR A 9 7.29 27.97 9.25
CA TYR A 9 6.23 28.74 9.87
C TYR A 9 6.67 29.21 11.26
N PHE A 10 6.71 30.51 11.46
CA PHE A 10 7.08 31.11 12.75
C PHE A 10 5.85 31.17 13.65
N LEU A 11 5.82 30.32 14.68
CA LEU A 11 4.69 30.20 15.59
C LEU A 11 4.37 31.52 16.33
N GLY A 12 5.40 32.31 16.65
CA GLY A 12 5.24 33.59 17.35
C GLY A 12 4.68 34.72 16.46
N ALA A 13 5.15 34.80 15.22
CA ALA A 13 4.74 35.84 14.26
C ALA A 13 3.54 35.41 13.39
N LYS A 14 3.14 34.14 13.44
CA LYS A 14 2.05 33.53 12.65
C LYS A 14 2.19 33.80 11.15
N ASN A 15 3.42 33.74 10.66
CA ASN A 15 3.76 33.91 9.24
C ASN A 15 4.61 32.75 8.76
N ALA A 16 4.52 32.48 7.45
CA ALA A 16 5.40 31.55 6.76
C ALA A 16 6.42 32.32 5.93
N ASP A 17 7.64 31.79 5.83
CA ASP A 17 8.67 32.31 4.93
C ASP A 17 9.50 31.18 4.32
N ILE A 18 10.23 31.51 3.26
CA ILE A 18 11.10 30.59 2.54
C ILE A 18 12.55 30.89 2.90
N LEU A 19 13.24 29.89 3.43
CA LEU A 19 14.66 29.99 3.77
C LEU A 19 15.48 28.99 2.94
N PRO A 20 16.77 29.24 2.71
CA PRO A 20 17.66 28.22 2.23
C PRO A 20 17.83 27.13 3.31
N LEU A 21 18.03 25.88 2.89
CA LEU A 21 18.19 24.76 3.84
C LEU A 21 19.38 24.97 4.80
N SER A 22 20.40 25.71 4.37
CA SER A 22 21.56 26.11 5.18
C SER A 22 21.22 27.01 6.37
N SER A 23 20.03 27.63 6.38
CA SER A 23 19.58 28.45 7.51
C SER A 23 19.02 27.62 8.67
N ILE A 24 18.83 26.30 8.50
CA ILE A 24 18.37 25.41 9.57
C ILE A 24 19.57 24.91 10.38
N HIS A 25 19.47 24.99 11.70
CA HIS A 25 20.47 24.41 12.60
C HIS A 25 20.15 22.94 12.86
N GLY A 26 21.05 22.06 12.40
CA GLY A 26 20.94 20.61 12.60
C GLY A 26 20.07 19.92 11.55
N ASP A 27 19.53 18.75 11.90
CA ASP A 27 18.75 17.94 10.98
C ASP A 27 17.40 18.60 10.63
N CYS A 28 17.07 18.55 9.34
CA CYS A 28 15.85 19.13 8.80
C CYS A 28 14.81 18.02 8.55
N ALA A 29 13.80 17.95 9.41
CA ALA A 29 12.65 17.06 9.25
C ALA A 29 11.34 17.85 9.14
N VAL A 30 10.50 17.51 8.17
CA VAL A 30 9.19 18.14 7.97
C VAL A 30 8.28 17.79 9.16
N GLY A 31 7.57 18.80 9.66
CA GLY A 31 6.68 18.70 10.82
C GLY A 31 7.35 19.07 12.15
N GLU A 32 8.68 19.13 12.21
CA GLU A 32 9.42 19.47 13.43
C GLU A 32 9.62 20.98 13.61
N THR A 33 9.67 21.41 14.87
CA THR A 33 10.09 22.77 15.24
C THR A 33 11.59 22.81 15.43
N ARG A 34 12.28 23.66 14.66
CA ARG A 34 13.73 23.81 14.69
C ARG A 34 14.14 25.28 14.81
N ARG A 35 15.39 25.50 15.21
CA ARG A 35 16.00 26.83 15.22
C ARG A 35 16.48 27.18 13.82
N VAL A 36 16.00 28.30 13.30
CA VAL A 36 16.31 28.78 11.95
C VAL A 36 16.87 30.20 12.01
N THR A 37 17.86 30.48 11.17
CA THR A 37 18.39 31.83 10.99
C THR A 37 17.54 32.58 9.99
N TRP A 38 16.92 33.67 10.44
CA TRP A 38 16.12 34.58 9.64
C TRP A 38 16.52 36.02 9.97
N HIS A 39 16.91 36.80 8.95
CA HIS A 39 17.47 38.15 9.13
C HIS A 39 18.54 38.23 10.23
N ASP A 40 19.54 37.33 10.16
CA ASP A 40 20.68 37.22 11.09
C ASP A 40 20.32 36.95 12.56
N LYS A 41 19.06 36.59 12.83
CA LYS A 41 18.57 36.21 14.16
C LYS A 41 18.05 34.79 14.15
N ALA A 42 18.20 34.09 15.27
CA ALA A 42 17.74 32.73 15.40
C ALA A 42 16.32 32.70 15.98
N TYR A 43 15.39 32.09 15.27
CA TYR A 43 13.99 31.93 15.67
C TYR A 43 13.61 30.45 15.73
N SER A 44 12.60 30.13 16.54
CA SER A 44 11.98 28.79 16.52
C SER A 44 10.85 28.77 15.50
N ALA A 45 10.93 27.88 14.52
CA ALA A 45 9.95 27.75 13.45
C ALA A 45 9.66 26.27 13.13
N LYS A 46 8.43 25.96 12.74
CA LYS A 46 8.04 24.62 12.29
C LYS A 46 8.40 24.47 10.82
N ILE A 47 9.08 23.39 10.47
CA ILE A 47 9.43 23.05 9.09
C ILE A 47 8.18 22.47 8.43
N VAL A 48 7.66 23.15 7.41
CA VAL A 48 6.42 22.73 6.73
C VAL A 48 6.73 21.96 5.45
N PHE A 49 7.80 22.32 4.74
CA PHE A 49 8.16 21.69 3.48
C PHE A 49 9.64 21.88 3.16
N VAL A 50 10.22 20.95 2.40
CA VAL A 50 11.59 21.01 1.89
C VAL A 50 11.58 20.69 0.40
N GLY A 51 12.18 21.54 -0.43
CA GLY A 51 12.20 21.31 -1.86
C GLY A 51 12.91 22.40 -2.68
N PRO A 52 12.75 22.38 -4.02
CA PRO A 52 13.29 23.43 -4.89
C PRO A 52 12.60 24.77 -4.64
N LYS A 53 13.34 25.88 -4.82
CA LYS A 53 12.83 27.26 -4.60
C LYS A 53 11.46 27.52 -5.24
N LYS A 54 11.32 27.19 -6.54
CA LYS A 54 10.08 27.38 -7.31
C LYS A 54 8.87 26.64 -6.71
N VAL A 55 9.10 25.49 -6.07
CA VAL A 55 8.04 24.73 -5.41
C VAL A 55 7.66 25.40 -4.09
N CYS A 56 8.66 25.87 -3.33
CA CYS A 56 8.44 26.60 -2.09
C CYS A 56 7.65 27.90 -2.32
N GLU A 57 8.00 28.68 -3.36
CA GLU A 57 7.33 29.94 -3.72
C GLU A 57 5.84 29.77 -4.07
N ARG A 58 5.47 28.63 -4.67
CA ARG A 58 4.07 28.31 -4.93
C ARG A 58 3.34 27.92 -3.64
N LYS A 59 3.96 27.02 -2.87
CA LYS A 59 3.34 26.41 -1.69
C LYS A 59 3.29 27.31 -0.45
N VAL A 60 4.16 28.31 -0.33
CA VAL A 60 4.22 29.17 0.87
C VAL A 60 2.91 29.93 1.10
N LYS A 61 2.20 30.27 0.01
CA LYS A 61 0.91 30.95 0.06
C LYS A 61 -0.22 30.06 0.58
N ASP A 62 -0.05 28.75 0.43
CA ASP A 62 -1.04 27.74 0.81
C ASP A 62 -0.79 27.21 2.23
N VAL A 63 0.22 27.70 2.94
CA VAL A 63 0.49 27.28 4.32
C VAL A 63 -0.66 27.78 5.21
N SER A 64 -1.44 26.83 5.72
CA SER A 64 -2.55 27.13 6.61
C SER A 64 -2.07 27.63 7.97
N VAL A 65 -2.98 28.26 8.73
CA VAL A 65 -2.75 28.70 10.12
C VAL A 65 -2.34 27.53 11.04
N ASN A 66 -2.68 26.30 10.68
CA ASN A 66 -2.30 25.08 11.39
C ASN A 66 -0.86 24.61 11.08
N CYS A 67 -0.09 25.42 10.33
CA CYS A 67 1.28 25.10 9.91
C CYS A 67 1.34 23.85 9.03
N GLU A 68 0.27 23.59 8.29
CA GLU A 68 0.14 22.45 7.39
C GLU A 68 -0.15 22.95 5.99
N LEU A 69 0.49 22.33 5.01
CA LEU A 69 0.07 22.47 3.64
C LEU A 69 -1.20 21.65 3.43
N PRO A 70 -2.20 22.18 2.72
CA PRO A 70 -3.33 21.37 2.32
C PRO A 70 -2.83 20.12 1.59
N PRO A 71 -3.52 18.98 1.74
CA PRO A 71 -3.20 17.79 0.98
C PRO A 71 -3.16 18.17 -0.50
N PRO A 72 -2.25 17.56 -1.30
CA PRO A 72 -2.22 17.83 -2.72
C PRO A 72 -3.62 17.57 -3.28
N VAL A 73 -4.28 18.65 -3.71
CA VAL A 73 -5.51 18.53 -4.45
C VAL A 73 -5.11 17.79 -5.72
N PHE A 74 -5.66 16.60 -5.94
CA PHE A 74 -5.49 15.92 -7.21
C PHE A 74 -6.27 16.73 -8.24
N ASP A 75 -5.67 17.79 -8.77
CA ASP A 75 -6.18 18.48 -9.94
C ASP A 75 -6.07 17.53 -11.13
N ILE A 76 -7.21 17.06 -11.60
CA ILE A 76 -7.37 16.30 -12.84
C ILE A 76 -7.15 17.23 -14.06
N GLU A 77 -7.06 18.54 -13.84
CA GLU A 77 -6.83 19.57 -14.86
C GLU A 77 -5.52 20.33 -14.62
N ASP A 78 -4.42 19.85 -15.18
CA ASP A 78 -3.72 20.62 -16.22
C ASP A 78 -2.64 19.71 -16.83
N ARG A 79 -2.91 19.27 -18.05
CA ARG A 79 -2.04 18.44 -18.88
C ARG A 79 -0.95 19.30 -19.51
N ARG A 80 -0.32 20.19 -18.74
CA ARG A 80 0.88 20.90 -19.19
C ARG A 80 2.07 20.04 -18.90
N GLU A 81 2.61 19.50 -19.99
CA GLU A 81 3.88 18.82 -20.08
C GLU A 81 4.97 19.65 -19.38
N VAL A 82 5.18 19.39 -18.09
CA VAL A 82 6.47 19.67 -17.48
C VAL A 82 7.36 18.54 -17.94
N GLU A 83 8.12 18.81 -19.00
CA GLU A 83 9.26 18.01 -19.43
C GLU A 83 10.22 17.86 -18.23
N THR A 84 10.03 16.79 -17.47
CA THR A 84 11.04 16.27 -16.56
C THR A 84 11.91 15.32 -17.37
N PRO A 85 13.20 15.61 -17.56
CA PRO A 85 14.08 14.69 -18.25
C PRO A 85 14.30 13.47 -17.35
N ARG A 86 13.99 12.29 -17.90
CA ARG A 86 14.34 10.92 -17.42
C ARG A 86 13.39 10.26 -16.41
N ILE A 87 12.15 9.98 -16.84
CA ILE A 87 11.35 8.84 -16.33
C ILE A 87 10.68 8.12 -17.52
N SER A 88 11.41 7.78 -18.58
CA SER A 88 10.85 7.02 -19.71
C SER A 88 11.00 5.50 -19.52
N ALA A 89 12.10 5.04 -18.92
CA ALA A 89 12.33 3.61 -18.67
C ALA A 89 11.41 3.04 -17.58
N ASP A 90 11.17 3.79 -16.49
CA ASP A 90 10.33 3.33 -15.38
C ASP A 90 8.85 3.30 -15.74
N ARG A 91 8.39 4.15 -16.67
CA ARG A 91 6.97 4.21 -17.05
C ARG A 91 6.55 2.97 -17.84
N ALA A 92 7.35 2.56 -18.83
CA ALA A 92 7.10 1.34 -19.59
C ALA A 92 7.29 0.07 -18.73
N HIS A 93 8.28 0.07 -17.83
CA HIS A 93 8.47 -1.05 -16.89
C HIS A 93 7.30 -1.17 -15.91
N ASN A 94 6.79 -0.04 -15.39
CA ASN A 94 5.65 -0.04 -14.48
C ASN A 94 4.35 -0.42 -15.20
N GLU A 95 4.13 0.03 -16.44
CA GLU A 95 2.96 -0.32 -17.24
C GLU A 95 2.93 -1.80 -17.58
N LYS A 96 4.08 -2.38 -18.00
CA LYS A 96 4.20 -3.83 -18.23
C LYS A 96 3.96 -4.62 -16.96
N ARG A 97 4.52 -4.18 -15.81
CA ARG A 97 4.31 -4.83 -14.52
C ARG A 97 2.86 -4.72 -14.05
N SER A 98 2.21 -3.59 -14.27
CA SER A 98 0.80 -3.37 -13.93
C SER A 98 -0.11 -4.27 -14.76
N MET A 99 0.15 -4.40 -16.07
CA MET A 99 -0.58 -5.30 -16.96
C MET A 99 -0.42 -6.77 -16.55
N GLU A 100 0.80 -7.19 -16.20
CA GLU A 100 1.05 -8.55 -15.70
C GLU A 100 0.33 -8.82 -14.37
N ILE A 101 0.31 -7.85 -13.45
CA ILE A 101 -0.40 -7.97 -12.18
C ILE A 101 -1.92 -8.11 -12.41
N MET A 102 -2.50 -7.29 -13.30
CA MET A 102 -3.93 -7.37 -13.61
C MET A 102 -4.31 -8.69 -14.26
N GLU A 103 -3.46 -9.23 -15.15
CA GLU A 103 -3.69 -10.53 -15.76
C GLU A 103 -3.61 -11.67 -14.74
N ARG A 104 -2.62 -11.63 -13.83
CA ARG A 104 -2.53 -12.59 -12.72
C ARG A 104 -3.74 -12.52 -11.79
N LEU A 105 -4.28 -11.34 -11.52
CA LEU A 105 -5.50 -11.16 -10.71
C LEU A 105 -6.73 -11.76 -11.39
N ARG A 106 -6.91 -11.56 -12.70
CA ARG A 106 -7.99 -12.19 -13.48
C ARG A 106 -7.93 -13.72 -13.45
N LEU A 107 -6.73 -14.27 -13.61
CA LEU A 107 -6.53 -15.73 -13.54
C LEU A 107 -6.82 -16.26 -12.13
N LEU A 108 -6.49 -15.50 -11.09
CA LEU A 108 -6.81 -15.87 -9.72
C LEU A 108 -8.32 -15.84 -9.47
N GLU A 109 -9.04 -14.82 -9.94
CA GLU A 109 -10.50 -14.74 -9.85
C GLU A 109 -11.22 -15.95 -10.48
N LEU A 110 -10.67 -16.51 -11.56
CA LEU A 110 -11.19 -17.74 -12.17
C LEU A 110 -10.86 -19.01 -11.37
N SER A 111 -9.78 -18.97 -10.59
CA SER A 111 -9.33 -20.10 -9.76
C SER A 111 -9.91 -20.11 -8.35
N VAL A 112 -10.45 -18.98 -7.86
CA VAL A 112 -11.07 -18.94 -6.53
C VAL A 112 -12.41 -19.64 -6.61
N PRO A 113 -12.61 -20.78 -5.91
CA PRO A 113 -13.92 -21.40 -5.86
C PRO A 113 -14.90 -20.40 -5.24
N THR A 114 -15.98 -20.13 -5.96
CA THR A 114 -17.02 -19.22 -5.49
C THR A 114 -17.60 -19.74 -4.16
N LYS A 115 -18.12 -18.84 -3.32
CA LYS A 115 -18.77 -19.24 -2.05
C LYS A 115 -19.87 -20.29 -2.27
N ALA A 116 -20.54 -20.27 -3.43
CA ALA A 116 -21.51 -21.27 -3.83
C ALA A 116 -20.85 -22.64 -4.09
N SER A 117 -19.77 -22.69 -4.89
CA SER A 117 -19.00 -23.91 -5.15
C SER A 117 -18.44 -24.55 -3.87
N ILE A 118 -17.91 -23.75 -2.94
CA ILE A 118 -17.42 -24.25 -1.65
C ILE A 118 -18.55 -24.90 -0.84
N ARG A 119 -19.74 -24.29 -0.83
CA ARG A 119 -20.91 -24.82 -0.12
C ARG A 119 -21.40 -26.12 -0.76
N GLU A 120 -21.48 -26.19 -2.08
CA GLU A 120 -21.87 -27.41 -2.81
C GLU A 120 -20.92 -28.58 -2.54
N VAL A 121 -19.60 -28.33 -2.55
CA VAL A 121 -18.59 -29.34 -2.20
C VAL A 121 -18.75 -29.80 -0.76
N ARG A 122 -18.97 -28.89 0.18
CA ARG A 122 -19.18 -29.24 1.59
C ARG A 122 -20.45 -30.06 1.80
N ASP A 123 -21.54 -29.68 1.16
CA ASP A 123 -22.83 -30.39 1.26
C ASP A 123 -22.77 -31.76 0.54
N ALA A 124 -21.95 -31.91 -0.51
CA ALA A 124 -21.64 -33.21 -1.12
C ALA A 124 -20.77 -34.08 -0.20
N GLN A 125 -19.74 -33.51 0.43
CA GLN A 125 -18.88 -34.21 1.37
C GLN A 125 -19.67 -34.73 2.57
N GLU A 126 -20.55 -33.92 3.15
CA GLU A 126 -21.39 -34.34 4.29
C GLU A 126 -22.32 -35.50 3.93
N ARG A 127 -22.85 -35.54 2.69
CA ARG A 127 -23.65 -36.66 2.20
C ARG A 127 -22.82 -37.93 2.10
N THR A 128 -21.62 -37.85 1.53
CA THR A 128 -20.70 -38.99 1.43
C THR A 128 -20.31 -39.50 2.82
N ASP A 129 -19.97 -38.61 3.75
CA ASP A 129 -19.57 -38.97 5.11
C ASP A 129 -20.71 -39.70 5.86
N LYS A 130 -21.96 -39.26 5.67
CA LYS A 130 -23.14 -39.93 6.23
C LYS A 130 -23.34 -41.35 5.67
N GLU A 131 -23.11 -41.55 4.38
CA GLU A 131 -23.23 -42.89 3.77
C GLU A 131 -22.07 -43.80 4.20
N VAL A 132 -20.84 -43.29 4.24
CA VAL A 132 -19.67 -44.03 4.73
C VAL A 132 -19.88 -44.45 6.20
N ALA A 133 -20.42 -43.56 7.04
CA ALA A 133 -20.72 -43.87 8.44
C ALA A 133 -21.73 -45.01 8.61
N LYS A 134 -22.64 -45.24 7.64
CA LYS A 134 -23.57 -46.38 7.64
C LYS A 134 -22.90 -47.67 7.19
N ILE A 135 -21.98 -47.59 6.23
CA ILE A 135 -21.33 -48.74 5.61
C ILE A 135 -20.23 -49.32 6.51
N VAL A 136 -19.47 -48.48 7.23
CA VAL A 136 -18.35 -48.90 8.08
C VAL A 136 -18.78 -49.93 9.15
N PRO A 137 -19.88 -49.75 9.90
CA PRO A 137 -20.37 -50.75 10.84
C PRO A 137 -20.80 -52.07 10.17
N LEU A 138 -21.40 -52.00 8.97
CA LEU A 138 -21.84 -53.17 8.21
C LEU A 138 -20.64 -54.00 7.72
N LEU A 139 -19.59 -53.34 7.22
CA LEU A 139 -18.32 -53.98 6.90
C LEU A 139 -17.70 -54.65 8.13
N GLY A 140 -17.73 -53.98 9.28
CA GLY A 140 -17.28 -54.57 10.55
C GLY A 140 -18.04 -55.83 10.94
N LEU A 141 -19.36 -55.88 10.70
CA LEU A 141 -20.18 -57.07 10.94
C LEU A 141 -19.89 -58.20 9.95
N VAL A 142 -19.66 -57.89 8.67
CA VAL A 142 -19.30 -58.87 7.64
C VAL A 142 -17.92 -59.48 7.92
N LEU A 143 -16.93 -58.65 8.27
CA LEU A 143 -15.59 -59.12 8.65
C LEU A 143 -15.60 -60.02 9.89
N ARG A 144 -16.48 -59.76 10.87
CA ARG A 144 -16.64 -60.62 12.05
C ARG A 144 -17.34 -61.95 11.78
N ARG A 145 -18.12 -62.04 10.70
CA ARG A 145 -18.87 -63.24 10.29
C ARG A 145 -18.18 -64.06 9.20
N LEU A 146 -17.06 -63.56 8.67
CA LEU A 146 -16.26 -64.28 7.71
C LEU A 146 -15.52 -65.44 8.41
N PRO A 147 -15.69 -66.69 7.97
CA PRO A 147 -14.88 -67.79 8.46
C PRO A 147 -13.41 -67.55 8.09
N GLU A 148 -12.49 -67.86 8.99
CA GLU A 148 -11.03 -67.62 8.90
C GLU A 148 -10.35 -68.22 7.64
N GLY A 149 -11.08 -68.95 6.78
CA GLY A 149 -10.59 -69.65 5.60
C GLY A 149 -10.86 -69.00 4.24
N ALA A 150 -11.63 -67.92 4.13
CA ALA A 150 -11.98 -67.36 2.81
C ALA A 150 -10.87 -66.52 2.14
N ALA A 151 -9.83 -66.12 2.88
CA ALA A 151 -8.71 -65.32 2.36
C ALA A 151 -7.56 -66.16 1.76
N LYS A 152 -7.68 -67.50 1.72
CA LYS A 152 -6.69 -68.40 1.13
C LYS A 152 -7.33 -69.32 0.08
N LYS A 153 -7.74 -68.77 -1.07
CA LYS A 153 -7.77 -69.50 -2.35
C LYS A 153 -7.94 -68.51 -3.50
N GLY A 154 -6.80 -68.16 -4.08
CA GLY A 154 -6.65 -67.31 -5.26
C GLY A 154 -5.24 -67.45 -5.80
N VAL A 155 -4.81 -68.70 -6.01
CA VAL A 155 -3.82 -69.13 -7.01
C VAL A 155 -4.59 -69.95 -8.02
#